data_AF-U7UGJ8-F1
#
_entry.id   AF-U7UGJ8-F1
#
_cell.length_a   1.000
_cell.length_b   1.000
_cell.length_c   1.000
_cell.angle_alpha   90.00
_cell.angle_beta   90.00
_cell.angle_gamma   90.00
#
_symmetry.space_group_name_H-M   'P 1'
#
loop_
_entity.id
_entity.type
_entity.pdbx_description
1 polymer ?
#
loop_
_entity_poly.entity_id
_entity_poly.type
_entity_poly.pdbx_seq_one_letter_code
_entity_poly.pdbx_strand_id
1 'polypeptide(L)'
;MKFLIGRKIGMTQLFDEDGTVTPVTVIEAEPNKVVQKKTVETDGYNGVQIAAGKVKEKNVNKPLKGHFDKANVEYKRYLNEFRTDDVDSYNVGDEMKVDLFAKGEFVDITGTSKGKGTQGVVTRHGFGRGRETHGSKFHRMPGGMGAASYPGKVFKNHRMAGKTGNERVTVQHLLVVRVDVDKNLIFVKGAVPGPKKGKVIVKSTVKSGK
;
A
#
# COMPACT_ATOMS: atom_id res chain seq x y z
N MET A 1 -17.85 2.83 -0.57
CA MET A 1 -16.52 2.33 -1.03
C MET A 1 -16.00 1.33 -0.01
N LYS A 2 -15.48 0.15 -0.41
CA LYS A 2 -14.99 -0.87 0.54
C LYS A 2 -13.51 -0.64 0.85
N PHE A 3 -13.10 -0.78 2.10
CA PHE A 3 -11.70 -0.62 2.49
C PHE A 3 -11.34 -1.42 3.75
N LEU A 4 -10.11 -1.92 3.80
CA LEU A 4 -9.53 -2.61 4.95
C LEU A 4 -8.04 -2.27 5.08
N ILE A 5 -7.54 -2.28 6.30
CA ILE A 5 -6.10 -2.38 6.57
C ILE A 5 -5.78 -3.86 6.77
N GLY A 6 -4.69 -4.32 6.16
CA GLY A 6 -4.19 -5.68 6.33
C GLY A 6 -2.68 -5.73 6.48
N ARG A 7 -2.16 -6.95 6.61
CA ARG A 7 -0.77 -7.30 6.73
C ARG A 7 -0.41 -8.32 5.65
N LYS A 8 0.61 -8.02 4.86
CA LYS A 8 1.11 -8.94 3.83
C LYS A 8 1.79 -10.14 4.49
N ILE A 9 1.22 -11.33 4.39
CA ILE A 9 1.78 -12.57 4.96
C ILE A 9 2.84 -13.17 4.05
N GLY A 10 2.63 -13.14 2.74
CA GLY A 10 3.54 -13.78 1.79
C GLY A 10 2.90 -13.98 0.43
N MET A 11 3.56 -14.78 -0.41
CA MET A 11 3.04 -15.21 -1.70
C MET A 11 2.98 -16.73 -1.72
N THR A 12 1.98 -17.26 -2.41
CA THR A 12 1.81 -18.67 -2.71
C THR A 12 1.23 -18.79 -4.11
N GLN A 13 0.99 -20.02 -4.56
CA GLN A 13 0.26 -20.31 -5.78
C GLN A 13 -0.98 -21.13 -5.45
N LEU A 14 -2.06 -20.89 -6.18
CA LEU A 14 -3.26 -21.71 -6.16
C LEU A 14 -3.35 -22.47 -7.47
N PHE A 15 -3.76 -23.73 -7.39
CA PHE A 15 -4.05 -24.57 -8.53
C PHE A 15 -5.56 -24.54 -8.74
N ASP A 16 -5.99 -24.02 -9.89
CA ASP A 16 -7.38 -24.03 -10.31
C ASP A 16 -7.75 -25.43 -10.85
N GLU A 17 -9.04 -25.75 -10.89
CA GLU A 17 -9.54 -27.07 -11.33
C GLU A 17 -9.10 -27.40 -12.77
N ASP A 18 -8.96 -26.38 -13.62
CA ASP A 18 -8.48 -26.49 -15.01
C ASP A 18 -6.96 -26.70 -15.12
N GLY A 19 -6.25 -26.89 -14.00
CA GLY A 19 -4.79 -27.05 -13.94
C GLY A 19 -4.00 -25.74 -14.06
N THR A 20 -4.68 -24.58 -14.10
CA THR A 20 -4.02 -23.28 -14.17
C THR A 20 -3.37 -22.93 -12.83
N VAL A 21 -2.12 -22.45 -12.87
CA VAL A 21 -1.39 -22.00 -11.68
C VAL A 21 -1.51 -20.50 -11.53
N THR A 22 -2.25 -20.05 -10.52
CA THR A 22 -2.48 -18.63 -10.25
C THR A 22 -1.57 -18.15 -9.10
N PRO A 23 -0.60 -17.25 -9.35
CA PRO A 23 0.23 -16.68 -8.28
C PRO A 23 -0.59 -15.69 -7.46
N VAL A 24 -0.58 -15.85 -6.13
CA VAL A 24 -1.36 -15.01 -5.21
C VAL A 24 -0.51 -14.45 -4.08
N THR A 25 -0.81 -13.22 -3.68
CA THR A 25 -0.36 -12.66 -2.40
C THR A 25 -1.42 -12.91 -1.34
N VAL A 26 -1.00 -13.43 -0.20
CA VAL A 26 -1.84 -13.64 0.98
C VAL A 26 -1.75 -12.41 1.89
N ILE A 27 -2.91 -11.80 2.16
CA ILE A 27 -3.06 -10.66 3.05
C ILE A 27 -3.93 -11.09 4.22
N GLU A 28 -3.43 -10.95 5.43
CA GLU A 28 -4.20 -11.12 6.65
C GLU A 28 -4.81 -9.77 7.03
N ALA A 29 -6.12 -9.70 7.17
CA ALA A 29 -6.82 -8.51 7.61
C ALA A 29 -7.66 -8.85 8.84
N GLU A 30 -7.02 -8.75 10.01
CA GLU A 30 -7.71 -8.82 11.30
C GLU A 30 -8.89 -7.82 11.33
N PRO A 31 -9.94 -8.08 12.14
CA PRO A 31 -11.09 -7.19 12.24
C PRO A 31 -10.66 -5.73 12.50
N ASN A 32 -11.01 -4.86 11.56
CA ASN A 32 -10.70 -3.44 11.63
C ASN A 32 -11.80 -2.72 12.40
N LYS A 33 -11.42 -1.88 13.36
CA LYS A 33 -12.37 -1.17 14.20
C LYS A 33 -12.50 0.29 13.77
N VAL A 34 -13.72 0.80 13.68
CA VAL A 34 -13.96 2.24 13.46
C VAL A 34 -13.67 3.00 14.75
N VAL A 35 -12.78 3.99 14.70
CA VAL A 35 -12.38 4.79 15.88
C VAL A 35 -13.01 6.17 15.87
N GLN A 36 -13.13 6.79 14.70
CA GLN A 36 -13.66 8.14 14.58
C GLN A 36 -14.40 8.29 13.26
N LYS A 37 -15.59 8.90 13.31
CA LYS A 37 -16.26 9.46 12.14
C LYS A 37 -15.84 10.93 11.98
N LYS A 38 -15.62 11.36 10.75
CA LYS A 38 -15.35 12.74 10.39
C LYS A 38 -16.44 13.23 9.46
N THR A 39 -17.04 14.36 9.79
CA THR A 39 -18.09 15.00 9.01
C THR A 39 -17.63 16.36 8.50
N VAL A 40 -18.31 16.89 7.47
CA VAL A 40 -18.00 18.23 6.94
C VAL A 40 -18.09 19.30 8.02
N GLU A 41 -19.05 19.21 8.94
CA GLU A 41 -19.28 20.23 9.97
C GLU A 41 -18.15 20.30 11.01
N THR A 42 -17.59 19.16 11.43
CA THR A 42 -16.56 19.12 12.47
C THR A 42 -15.13 19.13 11.92
N ASP A 43 -14.89 18.45 10.81
CA ASP A 43 -13.56 18.16 10.28
C ASP A 43 -13.32 18.74 8.87
N GLY A 44 -14.35 19.29 8.23
CA GLY A 44 -14.26 19.88 6.88
C GLY A 44 -14.30 18.86 5.73
N TYR A 45 -14.49 17.57 6.02
CA TYR A 45 -14.69 16.52 5.00
C TYR A 45 -15.34 15.27 5.60
N ASN A 46 -15.94 14.47 4.73
CA ASN A 46 -16.52 13.18 5.10
C ASN A 46 -15.48 12.05 5.03
N GLY A 47 -15.37 11.29 6.13
CA GLY A 47 -14.44 10.17 6.21
C GLY A 47 -14.56 9.37 7.50
N VAL A 48 -13.95 8.19 7.49
CA VAL A 48 -13.90 7.29 8.64
C VAL A 48 -12.45 6.91 8.94
N GLN A 49 -12.09 6.99 10.21
CA GLN A 49 -10.81 6.52 10.72
C GLN A 49 -10.96 5.12 11.27
N ILE A 50 -10.10 4.20 10.81
CA ILE A 50 -10.14 2.80 11.19
C ILE A 50 -8.80 2.35 11.75
N ALA A 51 -8.87 1.35 12.63
CA ALA A 51 -7.77 0.86 13.42
C ALA A 51 -7.55 -0.64 13.21
N ALA A 52 -6.28 -1.04 13.11
CA ALA A 52 -5.89 -2.40 12.75
C ALA A 52 -4.60 -2.87 13.42
N GLY A 53 -4.49 -4.18 13.62
CA GLY A 53 -3.29 -4.86 14.10
C GLY A 53 -3.07 -4.74 15.60
N LYS A 54 -2.38 -5.74 16.16
CA LYS A 54 -2.14 -5.84 17.61
C LYS A 54 -0.96 -4.97 18.07
N VAL A 55 -1.13 -4.29 19.21
CA VAL A 55 -0.07 -3.56 19.92
C VAL A 55 -0.22 -3.79 21.43
N LYS A 56 0.90 -3.88 22.15
CA LYS A 56 0.87 -3.94 23.62
C LYS A 56 0.56 -2.55 24.16
N GLU A 57 -0.28 -2.46 25.17
CA GLU A 57 -0.70 -1.19 25.78
C GLU A 57 0.50 -0.29 26.16
N LYS A 58 1.55 -0.86 26.73
CA LYS A 58 2.77 -0.12 27.14
C LYS A 58 3.51 0.57 25.98
N ASN A 59 3.25 0.16 24.74
CA ASN A 59 3.86 0.75 23.54
C ASN A 59 3.00 1.88 22.94
N VAL A 60 1.82 2.14 23.50
CA VAL A 60 0.89 3.19 23.04
C VAL A 60 1.10 4.42 23.90
N ASN A 61 1.32 5.56 23.25
CA ASN A 61 1.52 6.82 23.96
C ASN A 61 0.19 7.34 24.55
N LYS A 62 0.28 8.19 25.58
CA LYS A 62 -0.89 8.69 26.32
C LYS A 62 -1.96 9.38 25.43
N PRO A 63 -1.60 10.22 24.43
CA PRO A 63 -2.60 10.83 23.55
C PRO A 63 -3.38 9.81 22.69
N LEU A 64 -2.69 8.80 22.14
CA LEU A 64 -3.37 7.76 21.36
C LEU A 64 -4.27 6.90 22.23
N LYS A 65 -3.87 6.60 23.48
CA LYS A 65 -4.74 5.90 24.43
C LYS A 65 -6.05 6.66 24.63
N GLY A 66 -5.99 7.93 24.99
CA GLY A 66 -7.18 8.76 25.19
C GLY A 66 -8.09 8.83 23.95
N HIS A 67 -7.50 8.80 22.74
CA HIS A 67 -8.24 8.75 21.49
C HIS A 67 -9.01 7.44 21.31
N PHE A 68 -8.38 6.30 21.61
CA PHE A 68 -9.05 4.99 21.57
C PHE A 68 -10.07 4.82 22.71
N ASP A 69 -9.77 5.31 23.91
CA ASP A 69 -10.64 5.24 25.08
C ASP A 69 -11.94 6.03 24.85
N LYS A 70 -11.87 7.19 24.18
CA LYS A 70 -13.06 7.97 23.78
C LYS A 70 -13.98 7.17 22.84
N ALA A 71 -13.40 6.33 21.99
CA ALA A 71 -14.14 5.47 21.08
C ALA A 71 -14.58 4.14 21.71
N ASN A 72 -14.12 3.84 22.93
CA ASN A 72 -14.28 2.54 23.59
C ASN A 72 -13.79 1.36 22.73
N VAL A 73 -12.63 1.52 22.07
CA VAL A 73 -12.03 0.52 21.17
C VAL A 73 -10.68 0.07 21.71
N GLU A 74 -10.35 -1.21 21.53
CA GLU A 74 -9.02 -1.75 21.84
C GLU A 74 -7.89 -0.98 21.15
N TYR A 75 -6.74 -0.85 21.82
CA TYR A 75 -5.57 -0.24 21.22
C TYR A 75 -5.03 -1.08 20.06
N LYS A 76 -4.92 -0.45 18.89
CA LYS A 76 -4.39 -1.08 17.67
C LYS A 76 -3.13 -0.37 17.18
N ARG A 77 -2.33 -1.11 16.40
CA ARG A 77 -1.01 -0.64 15.91
C ARG A 77 -1.12 0.44 14.84
N TYR A 78 -2.15 0.36 14.00
CA TYR A 78 -2.28 1.19 12.82
C TYR A 78 -3.59 1.96 12.86
N LEU A 79 -3.52 3.26 12.58
CA LEU A 79 -4.66 4.12 12.30
C LEU A 79 -4.54 4.65 10.87
N ASN A 80 -5.62 4.56 10.10
CA ASN A 80 -5.73 5.22 8.79
C ASN A 80 -7.13 5.78 8.58
N GLU A 81 -7.18 6.82 7.77
CA GLU A 81 -8.40 7.44 7.34
C GLU A 81 -8.74 7.06 5.90
N PHE A 82 -10.03 6.93 5.67
CA PHE A 82 -10.64 6.64 4.38
C PHE A 82 -11.74 7.65 4.16
N ARG A 83 -11.70 8.32 3.01
CA ARG A 83 -12.80 9.17 2.58
C ARG A 83 -13.96 8.29 2.13
N THR A 84 -15.17 8.66 2.54
CA THR A 84 -16.42 8.01 2.16
C THR A 84 -17.49 9.08 2.11
N ASP A 85 -18.36 9.03 1.11
CA ASP A 85 -19.48 9.96 1.00
C ASP A 85 -20.61 9.56 1.95
N ASP A 86 -20.70 8.27 2.26
CA ASP A 86 -21.63 7.68 3.24
C ASP A 86 -20.90 7.46 4.57
N VAL A 87 -20.98 8.45 5.46
CA VAL A 87 -20.38 8.41 6.81
C VAL A 87 -21.36 7.79 7.81
N ASP A 88 -22.66 7.94 7.56
CA ASP A 88 -23.72 7.50 8.46
C ASP A 88 -23.81 5.98 8.53
N SER A 89 -23.41 5.27 7.47
CA SER A 89 -23.35 3.81 7.43
C SER A 89 -22.34 3.17 8.40
N TYR A 90 -21.43 3.93 9.00
CA TYR A 90 -20.38 3.37 9.88
C TYR A 90 -20.48 3.94 11.27
N ASN A 91 -20.69 3.14 12.32
CA ASN A 91 -20.67 3.58 13.71
C ASN A 91 -19.30 3.42 14.37
N VAL A 92 -19.02 4.26 15.37
CA VAL A 92 -17.80 4.12 16.18
C VAL A 92 -17.87 2.81 16.96
N GLY A 93 -16.81 2.01 16.89
CA GLY A 93 -16.77 0.66 17.47
C GLY A 93 -17.09 -0.48 16.50
N ASP A 94 -17.65 -0.18 15.33
CA ASP A 94 -18.01 -1.18 14.33
C ASP A 94 -16.81 -2.01 13.87
N GLU A 95 -17.06 -3.29 13.63
CA GLU A 95 -16.08 -4.24 13.10
C GLU A 95 -16.23 -4.43 11.61
N MET A 96 -15.14 -4.19 10.88
CA MET A 96 -15.01 -4.49 9.47
C MET A 96 -14.12 -5.71 9.28
N LYS A 97 -14.71 -6.78 8.75
CA LYS A 97 -14.06 -8.07 8.49
C LYS A 97 -13.74 -8.24 7.00
N VAL A 98 -13.07 -9.35 6.67
CA VAL A 98 -12.71 -9.69 5.28
C VAL A 98 -13.91 -9.92 4.36
N ASP A 99 -15.07 -10.24 4.93
CA ASP A 99 -16.35 -10.51 4.25
C ASP A 99 -16.87 -9.31 3.43
N LEU A 100 -16.30 -8.12 3.69
CA LEU A 100 -16.54 -6.96 2.83
C LEU A 100 -16.15 -7.22 1.38
N PHE A 101 -15.15 -8.08 1.13
CA PHE A 101 -14.69 -8.43 -0.20
C PHE A 101 -15.17 -9.81 -0.62
N ALA A 102 -15.51 -9.96 -1.90
CA ALA A 102 -15.94 -11.22 -2.49
C ALA A 102 -14.95 -11.72 -3.55
N LYS A 103 -14.96 -13.03 -3.79
CA LYS A 103 -14.23 -13.64 -4.92
C LYS A 103 -14.70 -13.02 -6.23
N GLY A 104 -13.76 -12.70 -7.12
CA GLY A 104 -14.04 -12.08 -8.42
C GLY A 104 -14.03 -10.56 -8.42
N GLU A 105 -14.02 -9.91 -7.25
CA GLU A 105 -13.91 -8.45 -7.16
C GLU A 105 -12.49 -7.95 -7.48
N PHE A 106 -12.39 -6.71 -7.95
CA PHE A 106 -11.12 -6.03 -8.18
C PHE A 106 -10.81 -5.02 -7.07
N VAL A 107 -9.57 -5.04 -6.61
CA VAL A 107 -9.08 -4.20 -5.51
C VAL A 107 -7.81 -3.45 -5.89
N ASP A 108 -7.64 -2.27 -5.30
CA ASP A 108 -6.41 -1.51 -5.34
C ASP A 108 -5.68 -1.68 -4.01
N ILE A 109 -4.39 -2.02 -4.08
CA ILE A 109 -3.59 -2.28 -2.88
C ILE A 109 -2.46 -1.30 -2.77
N THR A 110 -2.47 -0.54 -1.69
CA THR A 110 -1.44 0.44 -1.34
C THR A 110 -0.55 -0.10 -0.24
N GLY A 111 0.76 0.08 -0.38
CA GLY A 111 1.72 -0.24 0.68
C GLY A 111 3.00 0.57 0.52
N THR A 112 3.90 0.43 1.49
CA THR A 112 5.25 1.01 1.38
C THR A 112 6.16 0.02 0.67
N SER A 113 6.76 0.43 -0.45
CA SER A 113 7.67 -0.41 -1.25
C SER A 113 8.93 -0.79 -0.47
N LYS A 114 9.58 -1.89 -0.87
CA LYS A 114 10.87 -2.29 -0.26
C LYS A 114 11.92 -1.21 -0.54
N GLY A 115 12.60 -0.73 0.50
CA GLY A 115 13.71 0.20 0.36
C GLY A 115 14.92 -0.47 -0.30
N LYS A 116 15.56 0.23 -1.24
CA LYS A 116 16.77 -0.22 -1.93
C LYS A 116 17.99 0.68 -1.64
N GLY A 117 17.87 1.63 -0.70
CA GLY A 117 18.93 2.60 -0.41
C GLY A 117 19.16 3.59 -1.56
N THR A 118 20.37 4.14 -1.63
CA THR A 118 20.81 5.01 -2.73
C THR A 118 21.17 4.15 -3.94
N GLN A 119 20.44 4.33 -5.04
CA GLN A 119 20.66 3.60 -6.29
C GLN A 119 21.23 4.53 -7.36
N GLY A 120 22.09 3.99 -8.21
CA GLY A 120 22.56 4.66 -9.42
C GLY A 120 21.46 4.76 -10.48
N VAL A 121 21.71 5.59 -11.50
CA VAL A 121 20.75 5.88 -12.58
C VAL A 121 20.32 4.66 -13.40
N VAL A 122 21.21 3.67 -13.56
CA VAL A 122 20.91 2.42 -14.27
C VAL A 122 19.79 1.67 -13.55
N THR A 123 19.94 1.38 -12.26
CA THR A 123 18.94 0.63 -11.49
C THR A 123 17.69 1.45 -11.18
N ARG A 124 17.84 2.76 -10.92
CA ARG A 124 16.73 3.63 -10.50
C ARG A 124 15.83 4.04 -11.67
N HIS A 125 16.41 4.26 -12.85
CA HIS A 125 15.72 4.87 -13.99
C HIS A 125 15.86 4.08 -15.30
N GLY A 126 16.53 2.92 -15.28
CA GLY A 126 16.69 2.07 -16.47
C GLY A 126 17.64 2.63 -17.51
N PHE A 127 18.61 3.47 -17.12
CA PHE A 127 19.57 4.04 -18.06
C PHE A 127 20.45 2.96 -18.69
N GLY A 128 20.81 3.15 -19.97
CA GLY A 128 21.81 2.33 -20.64
C GLY A 128 23.20 2.48 -19.99
N ARG A 129 24.05 1.47 -20.18
CA ARG A 129 25.46 1.50 -19.79
C ARG A 129 26.33 1.99 -20.94
N GLY A 130 27.47 2.58 -20.61
CA GLY A 130 28.52 2.84 -21.59
C GLY A 130 29.26 1.57 -22.00
N ARG A 131 30.20 1.69 -22.94
CA ARG A 131 31.04 0.55 -23.38
C ARG A 131 31.88 0.04 -22.20
N GLU A 132 31.98 -1.28 -22.07
CA GLU A 132 32.81 -1.94 -21.05
C GLU A 132 34.30 -2.02 -21.47
N THR A 133 34.57 -1.96 -22.77
CA THR A 133 35.92 -2.04 -23.36
C THR A 133 36.20 -0.83 -24.28
N HIS A 134 37.28 -0.87 -25.07
CA HIS A 134 37.76 0.18 -25.96
C HIS A 134 38.11 1.49 -25.22
N GLY A 135 38.82 1.38 -24.10
CA GLY A 135 39.36 2.54 -23.36
C GLY A 135 38.32 3.36 -22.57
N SER A 136 37.06 2.92 -22.54
CA SER A 136 36.00 3.60 -21.78
C SER A 136 36.28 3.55 -20.28
N LYS A 137 36.17 4.70 -19.60
CA LYS A 137 36.12 4.80 -18.12
C LYS A 137 34.71 5.10 -17.61
N PHE A 138 33.72 5.07 -18.50
CA PHE A 138 32.37 5.55 -18.27
C PHE A 138 31.37 4.42 -18.48
N HIS A 139 31.18 3.59 -17.45
CA HIS A 139 30.34 2.38 -17.59
C HIS A 139 28.91 2.60 -17.09
N ARG A 140 28.75 3.23 -15.92
CA ARG A 140 27.44 3.32 -15.20
C ARG A 140 27.05 4.74 -14.79
N MET A 141 27.70 5.74 -15.38
CA MET A 141 27.48 7.16 -15.09
C MET A 141 26.29 7.72 -15.93
N PRO A 142 25.69 8.87 -15.55
CA PRO A 142 24.42 9.37 -16.10
C PRO A 142 24.43 9.92 -17.53
N GLY A 143 25.60 10.24 -18.06
CA GLY A 143 25.78 10.89 -19.36
C GLY A 143 25.71 12.41 -19.22
N GLY A 144 25.43 13.09 -20.34
CA GLY A 144 25.20 14.53 -20.34
C GLY A 144 23.93 14.89 -19.57
N MET A 145 24.02 15.89 -18.69
CA MET A 145 22.93 16.31 -17.79
C MET A 145 22.25 17.62 -18.21
N GLY A 146 22.81 18.33 -19.19
CA GLY A 146 22.30 19.60 -19.69
C GLY A 146 22.88 19.92 -21.07
N ALA A 147 22.30 20.93 -21.72
CA ALA A 147 22.88 21.51 -22.93
C ALA A 147 23.98 22.53 -22.58
N ALA A 148 24.65 23.07 -23.60
CA ALA A 148 25.70 24.08 -23.47
C ALA A 148 25.12 25.47 -23.09
N SER A 149 25.33 26.50 -23.92
CA SER A 149 25.07 27.91 -23.58
C SER A 149 23.61 28.21 -23.22
N TYR A 150 22.66 27.56 -23.89
CA TYR A 150 21.24 27.65 -23.56
C TYR A 150 20.69 26.24 -23.34
N PRO A 151 20.04 25.93 -22.18
CA PRO A 151 19.58 26.83 -21.12
C PRO A 151 20.58 27.07 -19.97
N GLY A 152 21.83 26.57 -20.06
CA GLY A 152 22.88 26.79 -19.05
C GLY A 152 22.58 26.21 -17.67
N LYS A 153 21.62 25.29 -17.55
CA LYS A 153 21.21 24.66 -16.28
C LYS A 153 20.66 23.26 -16.50
N VAL A 154 20.67 22.46 -15.43
CA VAL A 154 19.93 21.19 -15.37
C VAL A 154 18.48 21.47 -15.01
N PHE A 155 17.53 20.88 -15.76
CA PHE A 155 16.11 21.05 -15.49
C PHE A 155 15.68 20.34 -14.20
N LYS A 156 14.60 20.84 -13.57
CA LYS A 156 13.98 20.17 -12.42
C LYS A 156 13.47 18.77 -12.82
N ASN A 157 13.48 17.84 -11.87
CA ASN A 157 13.11 16.43 -12.07
C ASN A 157 14.00 15.68 -13.08
N HIS A 158 15.21 16.18 -13.37
CA HIS A 158 16.20 15.43 -14.13
C HIS A 158 16.56 14.13 -13.38
N ARG A 159 16.59 13.02 -14.12
CA ARG A 159 16.77 11.68 -13.57
C ARG A 159 18.22 11.49 -13.15
N MET A 160 18.45 11.32 -11.84
CA MET A 160 19.78 11.15 -11.25
C MET A 160 19.80 10.02 -10.23
N ALA A 161 20.99 9.68 -9.73
CA ALA A 161 21.13 8.74 -8.61
C ALA A 161 20.39 9.27 -7.37
N GLY A 162 19.97 8.36 -6.48
CA GLY A 162 19.29 8.76 -5.25
C GLY A 162 18.53 7.63 -4.58
N LYS A 163 17.86 7.97 -3.47
CA LYS A 163 17.04 7.03 -2.70
C LYS A 163 15.97 6.40 -3.59
N THR A 164 15.87 5.07 -3.55
CA THR A 164 14.89 4.29 -4.31
C THR A 164 14.10 3.37 -3.40
N GLY A 165 12.78 3.32 -3.60
CA GLY A 165 11.87 2.57 -2.75
C GLY A 165 11.67 3.20 -1.36
N ASN A 166 11.06 2.44 -0.45
CA ASN A 166 10.54 2.98 0.82
C ASN A 166 9.62 4.18 0.59
N GLU A 167 8.76 4.06 -0.41
CA GLU A 167 7.78 5.06 -0.82
C GLU A 167 6.40 4.41 -0.91
N ARG A 168 5.35 5.22 -0.84
CA ARG A 168 3.97 4.74 -0.95
C ARG A 168 3.67 4.41 -2.41
N VAL A 169 3.36 3.15 -2.68
CA VAL A 169 3.00 2.65 -4.02
C VAL A 169 1.64 1.98 -3.97
N THR A 170 0.83 2.20 -4.99
CA THR A 170 -0.45 1.51 -5.18
C THR A 170 -0.37 0.66 -6.43
N VAL A 171 -0.64 -0.64 -6.30
CA VAL A 171 -0.92 -1.51 -7.44
C VAL A 171 -2.42 -1.58 -7.59
N GLN A 172 -2.91 -1.24 -8.77
CA GLN A 172 -4.34 -1.12 -9.05
C GLN A 172 -4.87 -2.37 -9.74
N HIS A 173 -6.19 -2.56 -9.67
CA HIS A 173 -6.93 -3.54 -10.46
C HIS A 173 -6.42 -4.99 -10.28
N LEU A 174 -6.24 -5.39 -9.03
CA LEU A 174 -5.86 -6.76 -8.68
C LEU A 174 -7.10 -7.60 -8.37
N LEU A 175 -7.16 -8.81 -8.92
CA LEU A 175 -8.29 -9.72 -8.73
C LEU A 175 -8.23 -10.41 -7.36
N VAL A 176 -9.35 -10.42 -6.64
CA VAL A 176 -9.54 -11.25 -5.44
C VAL A 176 -9.88 -12.67 -5.87
N VAL A 177 -8.97 -13.61 -5.61
CA VAL A 177 -9.08 -15.01 -6.04
C VAL A 177 -9.85 -15.85 -5.02
N ARG A 178 -9.64 -15.57 -3.73
CA ARG A 178 -10.26 -16.28 -2.62
C ARG A 178 -10.30 -15.38 -1.39
N VAL A 179 -11.35 -15.53 -0.58
CA VAL A 179 -11.46 -14.95 0.75
C VAL A 179 -11.70 -16.09 1.74
N ASP A 180 -11.02 -16.07 2.87
CA ASP A 180 -11.13 -17.05 3.94
C ASP A 180 -11.47 -16.28 5.23
N VAL A 181 -12.72 -16.37 5.64
CA VAL A 181 -13.30 -15.61 6.75
C VAL A 181 -12.76 -16.09 8.08
N ASP A 182 -12.71 -17.41 8.27
CA ASP A 182 -12.27 -18.05 9.51
C ASP A 182 -10.84 -17.66 9.87
N LYS A 183 -9.97 -17.57 8.85
CA LYS A 183 -8.57 -17.20 9.01
C LYS A 183 -8.30 -15.71 8.80
N ASN A 184 -9.31 -14.91 8.47
CA ASN A 184 -9.19 -13.50 8.12
C ASN A 184 -8.17 -13.24 6.99
N LEU A 185 -8.18 -14.07 5.94
CA LEU A 185 -7.25 -13.99 4.82
C LEU A 185 -7.94 -13.56 3.52
N ILE A 186 -7.25 -12.73 2.76
CA ILE A 186 -7.61 -12.33 1.40
C ILE A 186 -6.48 -12.76 0.47
N PHE A 187 -6.83 -13.50 -0.58
CA PHE A 187 -5.91 -13.94 -1.62
C PHE A 187 -6.10 -13.09 -2.86
N VAL A 188 -5.05 -12.38 -3.25
CA VAL A 188 -5.08 -11.45 -4.38
C VAL A 188 -4.12 -11.92 -5.45
N LYS A 189 -4.56 -11.96 -6.71
CA LYS A 189 -3.75 -12.35 -7.86
C LYS A 189 -2.58 -11.38 -8.04
N GLY A 190 -1.36 -11.91 -8.13
CA GLY A 190 -0.15 -11.13 -8.39
C GLY A 190 0.54 -10.59 -7.13
N ALA A 191 1.48 -9.66 -7.34
CA ALA A 191 2.38 -9.15 -6.32
C ALA A 191 1.89 -7.81 -5.74
N VAL A 192 2.02 -7.67 -4.43
CA VAL A 192 1.64 -6.45 -3.69
C VAL A 192 2.88 -5.68 -3.21
N PRO A 193 2.84 -4.34 -3.09
CA PRO A 193 3.97 -3.56 -2.58
C PRO A 193 4.44 -4.00 -1.19
N GLY A 194 5.75 -3.85 -0.96
CA GLY A 194 6.35 -3.97 0.36
C GLY A 194 6.82 -5.37 0.78
N PRO A 195 7.52 -5.45 1.93
CA PRO A 195 8.06 -6.68 2.48
C PRO A 195 6.98 -7.55 3.16
N LYS A 196 7.36 -8.79 3.49
CA LYS A 196 6.56 -9.67 4.35
C LYS A 196 6.33 -9.01 5.72
N LYS A 197 5.15 -9.21 6.29
CA LYS A 197 4.61 -8.55 7.50
C LYS A 197 4.42 -7.03 7.38
N GLY A 198 4.56 -6.47 6.17
CA GLY A 198 4.30 -5.06 5.91
C GLY A 198 2.80 -4.73 5.98
N LYS A 199 2.48 -3.52 6.42
CA LYS A 199 1.13 -2.96 6.36
C LYS A 199 0.72 -2.73 4.92
N VAL A 200 -0.48 -3.17 4.57
CA VAL A 200 -1.11 -2.92 3.27
C VAL A 200 -2.50 -2.35 3.50
N ILE A 201 -2.95 -1.52 2.57
CA ILE A 201 -4.29 -0.95 2.55
C ILE A 201 -4.97 -1.52 1.32
N VAL A 202 -6.09 -2.19 1.53
CA VAL A 202 -6.93 -2.76 0.47
C VAL A 202 -8.13 -1.85 0.30
N LYS A 203 -8.41 -1.42 -0.93
CA LYS A 203 -9.59 -0.63 -1.28
C LYS A 203 -10.30 -1.26 -2.47
N SER A 204 -11.60 -1.07 -2.59
CA SER A 204 -12.29 -1.31 -3.86
C SER A 204 -11.62 -0.50 -4.96
N THR A 205 -11.45 -1.11 -6.14
CA THR A 205 -10.75 -0.44 -7.24
C THR A 205 -11.46 0.84 -7.68
N VAL A 206 -10.69 1.86 -8.02
CA VAL A 206 -11.23 3.09 -8.64
C VAL A 206 -11.44 2.92 -10.14
N LYS A 207 -10.78 1.92 -10.75
CA LYS A 207 -10.85 1.64 -12.18
C LYS A 207 -11.91 0.58 -12.45
N SER A 208 -13.04 1.01 -12.98
CA SER A 208 -14.11 0.14 -13.46
C SER A 208 -14.02 0.04 -14.98
N GLY A 209 -13.35 -0.99 -15.52
CA GLY A 209 -13.48 -1.39 -16.92
C GLY A 209 -12.17 -1.55 -17.71
N LYS A 210 -12.05 -2.76 -18.27
CA LYS A 210 -11.03 -3.38 -19.15
C LYS A 210 -9.55 -3.22 -18.77
#